data_AF-A0A2V8A6F4-F1
#
_entry.id   AF-A0A2V8A6F4-F1
#
_cell.length_a   1.000
_cell.length_b   1.000
_cell.length_c   1.000
_cell.angle_alpha   90.00
_cell.angle_beta   90.00
_cell.angle_gamma   90.00
#
_symmetry.space_group_name_H-M   'P 1'
#
loop_
_entity.id
_entity.type
_entity.pdbx_description
1 polymer ?
#
loop_
_entity_poly.entity_id
_entity_poly.type
_entity_poly.pdbx_seq_one_letter_code
_entity_poly.pdbx_strand_id
1 'polypeptide(L)'
;MGSPSIASWIAHVAFWGLLVYGFALGELSLKRLAIFLILWLTGLIGLSQIPYDPARAMFPSYVALLDIALVFTIFKADVGIG
;
A
#
# COMPACT_ATOMS: atom_id res chain seq x y z
N MET A 1 22.42 -3.20 10.79
CA MET A 1 22.25 -3.03 9.32
C MET A 1 20.90 -3.62 8.95
N GLY A 2 19.91 -2.78 8.61
CA GLY A 2 18.61 -3.28 8.16
C GLY A 2 18.73 -3.81 6.74
N SER A 3 18.31 -5.05 6.51
CA SER A 3 18.28 -5.62 5.16
C SER A 3 17.12 -4.99 4.38
N PRO A 4 17.36 -4.35 3.21
CA PRO A 4 16.29 -3.81 2.35
C PRO A 4 15.20 -4.83 2.02
N SER A 5 15.59 -6.11 1.94
CA SER A 5 14.68 -7.24 1.71
C SER A 5 13.70 -7.44 2.87
N ILE A 6 14.15 -7.27 4.11
CA ILE A 6 13.31 -7.38 5.31
C ILE A 6 12.33 -6.21 5.37
N ALA A 7 12.80 -4.99 5.10
CA ALA A 7 11.94 -3.81 5.05
C ALA A 7 10.87 -3.93 3.95
N SER A 8 11.23 -4.47 2.79
CA SER A 8 10.29 -4.76 1.70
C SER A 8 9.21 -5.76 2.15
N TRP A 9 9.60 -6.83 2.82
CA TRP A 9 8.66 -7.84 3.30
C TRP A 9 7.69 -7.25 4.34
N ILE A 10 8.19 -6.47 5.29
CA ILE A 10 7.36 -5.79 6.30
C ILE A 10 6.34 -4.86 5.62
N ALA A 11 6.75 -4.07 4.63
CA ALA A 11 5.86 -3.14 3.92
C ALA A 11 4.70 -3.88 3.22
N HIS A 12 4.96 -5.06 2.65
CA HIS A 12 3.91 -5.86 2.02
C HIS A 12 2.93 -6.43 3.05
N VAL A 13 3.47 -7.00 4.13
CA VAL A 13 2.64 -7.57 5.20
C VAL A 13 1.81 -6.49 5.88
N ALA A 14 2.40 -5.32 6.13
CA ALA A 14 1.72 -4.16 6.71
C ALA A 14 0.59 -3.66 5.79
N PHE A 15 0.87 -3.49 4.49
CA PHE A 15 -0.14 -3.05 3.51
C PHE A 15 -1.34 -4.00 3.48
N TRP A 16 -1.11 -5.31 3.34
CA TRP A 16 -2.20 -6.29 3.33
C TRP A 16 -2.93 -6.36 4.68
N GLY A 17 -2.19 -6.27 5.79
CA GLY A 17 -2.76 -6.22 7.13
C GLY A 17 -3.70 -5.02 7.32
N LEU A 18 -3.25 -3.82 6.95
CA LEU A 18 -4.04 -2.59 7.00
C LEU A 18 -5.25 -2.64 6.06
N LEU A 19 -5.09 -3.23 4.87
CA LEU A 19 -6.17 -3.35 3.90
C LEU A 19 -7.32 -4.22 4.44
N VAL A 20 -6.97 -5.38 5.00
CA VAL A 20 -7.93 -6.30 5.62
C VAL A 20 -8.51 -5.70 6.90
N TYR A 21 -7.68 -5.07 7.74
CA TYR A 21 -8.10 -4.44 8.99
C TYR A 21 -9.09 -3.29 8.74
N GLY A 22 -8.76 -2.37 7.83
CA GLY A 22 -9.63 -1.25 7.49
C GLY A 22 -10.96 -1.71 6.87
N PHE A 23 -10.94 -2.78 6.07
CA PHE A 23 -12.18 -3.36 5.53
C PHE A 23 -13.01 -4.05 6.62
N ALA A 24 -12.38 -4.83 7.51
CA ALA A 24 -13.05 -5.57 8.57
C ALA A 24 -13.70 -4.65 9.62
N LEU A 25 -13.10 -3.49 9.88
CA LEU A 25 -13.67 -2.47 10.78
C LEU A 25 -14.69 -1.55 10.11
N GLY A 26 -14.89 -1.66 8.78
CA GLY A 26 -15.80 -0.79 8.04
C GLY A 26 -15.24 0.60 7.72
N GLU A 27 -14.00 0.89 8.09
CA GLU A 27 -13.29 2.15 7.76
C GLU A 27 -12.96 2.27 6.27
N LEU A 28 -12.86 1.13 5.57
CA LEU A 28 -12.75 1.07 4.11
C LEU A 28 -14.07 0.65 3.46
N SER A 29 -14.63 1.54 2.64
CA SER A 29 -15.66 1.15 1.68
C SER A 29 -15.09 0.25 0.58
N LEU A 30 -15.95 -0.60 0.00
CA LEU A 30 -15.58 -1.50 -1.10
C LEU A 30 -14.93 -0.77 -2.28
N LYS A 31 -15.36 0.47 -2.55
CA LYS A 31 -14.76 1.33 -3.58
C LYS A 31 -13.31 1.67 -3.26
N ARG A 32 -13.01 2.08 -2.02
CA ARG A 32 -11.63 2.41 -1.58
C ARG A 32 -10.75 1.17 -1.60
N LEU A 33 -11.29 0.03 -1.16
CA LEU A 33 -10.59 -1.26 -1.22
C LEU A 33 -10.18 -1.60 -2.65
N ALA A 34 -11.12 -1.51 -3.59
CA ALA A 34 -10.87 -1.77 -5.00
C ALA A 34 -9.80 -0.82 -5.57
N ILE A 35 -9.83 0.47 -5.22
CA ILE A 35 -8.81 1.45 -5.65
C ILE A 35 -7.42 1.03 -5.17
N PHE A 36 -7.25 0.71 -3.88
CA PHE A 36 -5.95 0.31 -3.35
C PHE A 36 -5.44 -1.01 -3.97
N LEU A 37 -6.33 -1.98 -4.21
CA LEU A 37 -5.98 -3.22 -4.89
C LEU A 37 -5.54 -2.98 -6.35
N ILE A 38 -6.27 -2.14 -7.08
CA ILE A 38 -5.91 -1.78 -8.46
C ILE A 38 -4.57 -1.06 -8.48
N LEU A 39 -4.35 -0.09 -7.58
CA LEU A 39 -3.08 0.62 -7.48
C LEU A 39 -1.94 -0.36 -7.20
N TRP A 40 -2.09 -1.24 -6.20
CA TRP A 40 -1.09 -2.26 -5.90
C TRP A 40 -0.75 -3.14 -7.12
N LEU A 41 -1.77 -3.60 -7.86
CA LEU A 41 -1.59 -4.37 -9.10
C LEU A 41 -0.89 -3.55 -10.21
N THR A 42 -1.25 -2.27 -10.37
CA THR A 42 -0.59 -1.40 -11.36
C THR A 42 0.87 -1.15 -11.03
N GLY A 43 1.25 -1.08 -9.75
CA GLY A 43 2.65 -1.04 -9.34
C GLY A 43 3.37 -2.33 -9.70
N LEU A 44 2.77 -3.49 -9.38
CA LEU A 44 3.36 -4.81 -9.63
C LEU A 44 3.61 -5.04 -11.12
N ILE A 45 2.58 -4.79 -11.95
CA ILE A 45 2.66 -5.02 -13.40
C ILE A 45 3.42 -3.88 -14.07
N GLY A 46 3.11 -2.63 -13.75
CA GLY A 46 3.70 -1.45 -14.39
C GLY A 46 5.21 -1.37 -14.21
N LEU A 47 5.72 -1.58 -12.99
CA LEU A 47 7.16 -1.57 -12.73
C LEU A 47 7.90 -2.75 -13.38
N SER A 48 7.20 -3.85 -13.68
CA SER A 48 7.78 -5.00 -14.39
C SER A 48 8.00 -4.73 -15.88
N GLN A 49 7.19 -3.85 -16.48
CA GLN A 49 7.21 -3.50 -17.91
C GLN A 49 8.18 -2.36 -18.24
N ILE A 50 8.69 -1.64 -17.24
CA ILE A 50 9.62 -0.53 -17.46
C ILE A 50 11.02 -1.10 -17.74
N PRO A 51 11.62 -0.84 -18.92
CA PRO A 51 12.90 -1.41 -19.33
C PRO A 51 14.12 -0.72 -18.69
N TYR A 52 13.91 0.06 -17.62
CA TYR A 52 14.96 0.81 -16.93
C TYR A 52 15.30 0.14 -15.59
N ASP A 53 16.55 -0.24 -15.40
CA ASP A 53 17.08 -0.65 -14.09
C ASP A 53 17.49 0.63 -13.32
N PRO A 54 17.02 0.88 -12.08
CA PRO A 54 16.49 -0.07 -11.12
C PRO A 54 14.98 0.08 -10.82
N ALA A 55 14.12 0.19 -11.85
CA ALA A 55 12.68 0.39 -11.65
C ALA A 55 12.04 -0.69 -10.76
N ARG A 56 12.45 -1.96 -10.90
CA ARG A 56 11.94 -3.07 -10.07
C ARG A 56 12.28 -2.91 -8.59
N ALA A 57 13.42 -2.31 -8.27
CA ALA A 57 13.84 -2.06 -6.89
C ALA A 57 13.03 -0.93 -6.22
N MET A 58 12.23 -0.17 -6.98
CA MET A 58 11.36 0.88 -6.46
C MET A 58 10.00 0.35 -5.96
N PHE A 59 9.66 -0.91 -6.25
CA PHE A 59 8.38 -1.50 -5.83
C PHE A 59 8.14 -1.45 -4.30
N PRO A 60 9.13 -1.72 -3.43
CA PRO A 60 8.96 -1.55 -1.99
C PRO A 60 8.63 -0.10 -1.59
N SER A 61 9.26 0.88 -2.22
CA SER A 61 8.97 2.31 -1.99
C SER A 61 7.57 2.68 -2.48
N TYR A 62 7.13 2.12 -3.60
CA TYR A 62 5.76 2.27 -4.10
C TYR A 62 4.73 1.71 -3.12
N VAL A 63 4.96 0.49 -2.59
CA VAL A 63 4.09 -0.13 -1.58
C VAL A 63 4.06 0.70 -0.29
N ALA A 64 5.21 1.24 0.15
CA ALA A 64 5.26 2.12 1.32
C ALA A 64 4.42 3.40 1.15
N LEU A 65 4.39 4.00 -0.04
CA LEU A 65 3.51 5.14 -0.33
C LEU A 65 2.03 4.76 -0.28
N LEU A 66 1.66 3.59 -0.82
CA LEU A 66 0.30 3.08 -0.69
C LEU A 66 -0.08 2.84 0.77
N ASP A 67 0.85 2.33 1.57
CA ASP A 67 0.64 2.08 3.00
C ASP A 67 0.38 3.37 3.76
N ILE A 68 1.20 4.41 3.55
CA ILE A 68 0.99 5.75 4.12
C ILE A 68 -0.40 6.30 3.71
N ALA A 69 -0.76 6.20 2.43
CA ALA A 69 -2.07 6.65 1.94
C ALA A 69 -3.23 5.84 2.56
N LEU A 70 -3.03 4.54 2.77
CA LEU A 70 -4.00 3.64 3.39
C LEU A 70 -4.20 3.95 4.87
N VAL A 71 -3.10 4.17 5.61
CA VAL A 71 -3.12 4.64 7.01
C VAL A 71 -3.90 5.95 7.12
N PHE A 72 -3.60 6.96 6.28
CA PHE A 72 -4.40 8.18 6.27
C PHE A 72 -5.86 7.90 5.89
N THR A 73 -6.13 6.97 5.00
CA THR A 73 -7.52 6.68 4.60
C THR A 73 -8.33 6.06 5.74
N ILE A 74 -7.72 5.16 6.51
CA ILE A 74 -8.34 4.47 7.66
C ILE A 74 -8.46 5.44 8.85
N PHE A 75 -7.37 6.08 9.24
CA PHE A 75 -7.33 6.86 10.49
C PHE A 75 -7.69 8.34 10.33
N LYS A 76 -7.72 8.90 9.12
CA LYS A 76 -8.20 10.28 8.90
C LYS A 76 -9.73 10.36 8.77
N ALA A 77 -10.42 9.24 8.55
CA ALA A 77 -11.88 9.19 8.72
C ALA A 77 -12.29 9.58 10.16
N ASP A 78 -11.39 9.41 11.13
CA ASP A 78 -11.56 9.78 12.53
C ASP A 78 -11.30 11.27 12.84
N VAL A 79 -10.72 12.03 11.89
CA VAL A 79 -10.60 13.50 11.99
C VAL A 79 -11.82 14.15 11.35
N GLY A 80 -13.00 13.75 11.84
CA GLY A 80 -14.18 14.58 11.72
C GLY A 80 -13.96 15.81 12.59
N ILE A 81 -13.86 16.98 11.94
CA ILE A 81 -14.01 18.26 12.62
C ILE A 81 -15.49 18.30 13.07
N GLY A 82 -15.76 17.73 14.24
CA GLY A 82 -17.01 17.88 14.98
C GLY A 82 -16.92 19.04 15.95
#